data_AF-A0A1X1R6F4-F1
#
_entry.id   AF-A0A1X1R6F4-F1
#
_cell.length_a   1.000
_cell.length_b   1.000
_cell.length_c   1.000
_cell.angle_alpha   90.00
_cell.angle_beta   90.00
_cell.angle_gamma   90.00
#
_symmetry.space_group_name_H-M   'P 1'
#
loop_
_entity.id
_entity.type
_entity.pdbx_description
1 polymer ?
#
loop_
_entity_poly.entity_id
_entity_poly.type
_entity_poly.pdbx_seq_one_letter_code
_entity_poly.pdbx_strand_id
1 'polypeptide(L)'
;MSLFGYLAVLAGAALVLFAGLAFVFVNRVLGRAPTPTSEAVGSSATVFRKLRKGEPLSQEESDFAAQAVADRGSLLAFSIPAAIFSLGCVFLFGGLEVHGPHSLRPYIGVGPMFGATNMTIRLLRIAALKKRLRAVA
;
A
#
# COMPACT_ATOMS: atom_id res chain seq x y z
N MET A 1 -13.62 -7.61 29.09
CA MET A 1 -13.55 -7.08 27.71
C MET A 1 -14.62 -7.76 26.89
N SER A 2 -15.38 -6.99 26.11
CA SER A 2 -16.33 -7.56 25.15
C SER A 2 -15.59 -8.10 23.92
N LEU A 3 -16.35 -8.67 22.96
CA LEU A 3 -15.83 -9.09 21.66
C LEU A 3 -15.06 -7.94 20.97
N PHE A 4 -15.55 -6.71 21.07
CA PHE A 4 -14.89 -5.54 20.47
C PHE A 4 -13.53 -5.26 21.11
N GLY A 5 -13.41 -5.43 22.42
CA GLY A 5 -12.13 -5.37 23.12
C GLY A 5 -11.10 -6.38 22.57
N TYR A 6 -11.49 -7.64 22.37
CA TYR A 6 -10.60 -8.65 21.79
C TYR A 6 -10.21 -8.34 20.33
N LEU A 7 -11.18 -7.89 19.52
CA LEU A 7 -10.93 -7.45 18.15
C LEU A 7 -9.97 -6.25 18.09
N ALA A 8 -10.08 -5.31 19.03
CA ALA A 8 -9.18 -4.16 19.13
C ALA A 8 -7.74 -4.58 19.47
N VAL A 9 -7.57 -5.52 20.40
CA VAL A 9 -6.25 -6.08 20.75
C VAL A 9 -5.64 -6.82 19.56
N LEU A 10 -6.43 -7.66 18.88
CA LEU A 10 -5.98 -8.37 17.68
C LEU A 10 -5.58 -7.39 16.57
N ALA A 11 -6.38 -6.35 16.34
CA ALA A 11 -6.07 -5.29 15.39
C ALA A 11 -4.79 -4.53 15.78
N GLY A 12 -4.57 -4.29 17.08
CA GLY A 12 -3.34 -3.67 17.58
C GLY A 12 -2.10 -4.55 17.36
N ALA A 13 -2.20 -5.85 17.60
CA ALA A 13 -1.12 -6.79 17.31
C ALA A 13 -0.80 -6.85 15.80
N ALA A 14 -1.84 -6.91 14.96
CA ALA A 14 -1.70 -6.86 13.50
C ALA A 14 -1.07 -5.54 13.04
N LEU A 15 -1.46 -4.40 13.63
CA LEU A 15 -0.89 -3.09 13.35
C LEU A 15 0.61 -3.07 13.60
N VAL A 16 1.07 -3.54 14.77
CA VAL A 16 2.50 -3.58 15.12
C VAL A 16 3.27 -4.47 14.14
N LEU A 17 2.74 -5.65 13.82
CA LEU A 17 3.35 -6.58 12.86
C LEU A 17 3.50 -5.94 11.48
N PHE A 18 2.41 -5.40 10.93
CA PHE A 18 2.42 -4.80 9.59
C PHE A 18 3.25 -3.52 9.55
N ALA A 19 3.23 -2.70 10.61
CA ALA A 19 4.09 -1.53 10.71
C ALA A 19 5.59 -1.92 10.70
N GLY A 20 5.97 -2.99 11.40
CA GLY A 20 7.34 -3.52 11.34
C GLY A 20 7.74 -3.98 9.95
N LEU A 21 6.87 -4.73 9.25
CA LEU A 21 7.10 -5.14 7.86
C LEU A 21 7.19 -3.94 6.91
N ALA A 22 6.33 -2.93 7.11
CA ALA A 22 6.34 -1.70 6.33
C ALA A 22 7.63 -0.90 6.55
N PHE A 23 8.13 -0.84 7.79
CA PHE A 23 9.41 -0.22 8.11
C PHE A 23 10.57 -0.90 7.38
N VAL A 24 10.63 -2.24 7.41
CA VAL A 24 11.64 -3.00 6.65
C VAL A 24 11.52 -2.73 5.15
N PHE A 25 10.30 -2.73 4.61
CA PHE A 25 10.05 -2.44 3.20
C PHE A 25 10.52 -1.03 2.80
N VAL A 26 10.12 -0.01 3.57
CA VAL A 26 10.48 1.39 3.30
C VAL A 26 12.00 1.57 3.39
N ASN A 27 12.67 1.02 4.39
CA ASN A 27 14.13 1.10 4.49
C ASN A 27 14.83 0.39 3.32
N ARG A 28 14.31 -0.76 2.89
CA ARG A 28 14.83 -1.46 1.70
C ARG A 28 14.66 -0.63 0.42
N VAL A 29 13.58 0.13 0.30
CA VAL A 29 13.34 1.01 -0.86
C VAL A 29 14.21 2.26 -0.78
N LEU A 30 14.34 2.89 0.39
CA LEU A 30 15.14 4.11 0.60
C LEU A 30 16.65 3.86 0.52
N GLY A 31 17.13 2.68 0.91
CA GLY A 31 18.55 2.34 0.84
C GLY A 31 19.08 2.04 -0.57
N ARG A 32 18.26 2.20 -1.63
CA ARG A 32 18.65 1.93 -3.01
C ARG A 32 19.09 3.21 -3.72
N ALA A 33 20.06 3.07 -4.63
CA ALA A 33 20.50 4.17 -5.49
C ALA A 33 19.32 4.70 -6.34
N PRO A 34 19.06 6.01 -6.37
CA PRO A 34 18.03 6.60 -7.23
C PRO A 34 18.36 6.34 -8.70
N THR A 35 17.36 5.98 -9.51
CA THR A 35 17.54 5.98 -10.97
C THR A 35 17.35 7.40 -11.53
N PRO A 36 18.03 7.81 -12.61
CA PRO A 36 17.89 9.15 -13.19
C PRO A 36 16.43 9.50 -13.57
N THR A 37 15.66 8.49 -14.00
CA THR A 37 14.22 8.59 -14.30
C THR A 37 13.32 8.75 -13.07
N SER A 38 13.82 8.43 -11.87
CA SER A 38 13.09 8.59 -10.59
C SER A 38 13.07 10.03 -10.09
N GLU A 39 14.01 10.88 -10.50
CA GLU A 39 14.13 12.27 -10.01
C GLU A 39 13.21 13.24 -10.76
N ALA A 40 12.80 12.91 -11.99
CA ALA A 40 11.91 13.74 -12.77
C ALA A 40 10.44 13.66 -12.28
N VAL A 41 9.92 14.77 -11.77
CA VAL A 41 8.51 14.93 -11.36
C VAL A 41 7.60 14.59 -12.55
N GLY A 42 6.75 13.57 -12.39
CA GLY A 42 5.80 13.13 -13.41
C GLY A 42 6.30 12.02 -14.35
N SER A 43 7.60 11.69 -14.35
CA SER A 43 8.18 10.59 -15.15
C SER A 43 7.46 9.25 -14.90
N SER A 44 7.21 8.93 -13.63
CA SER A 44 6.44 7.74 -13.24
C SER A 44 5.06 7.67 -13.90
N ALA A 45 4.30 8.77 -13.88
CA ALA A 45 2.94 8.78 -14.41
C ALA A 45 2.95 8.58 -15.94
N THR A 46 3.92 9.19 -16.63
CA THR A 46 4.11 9.05 -18.07
C THR A 46 4.50 7.63 -18.47
N VAL A 47 5.48 7.03 -17.77
CA VAL A 47 5.95 5.66 -17.98
C VAL A 47 4.81 4.65 -17.74
N PHE A 48 4.08 4.78 -16.63
CA PHE A 48 2.93 3.89 -16.36
C PHE A 48 1.78 4.08 -17.34
N ARG A 49 1.60 5.29 -17.91
CA ARG A 49 0.62 5.54 -18.98
C ARG A 49 1.04 4.86 -20.28
N LYS A 50 2.30 5.01 -20.70
CA LYS A 50 2.87 4.33 -21.87
C LYS A 50 2.73 2.81 -21.73
N LEU A 51 3.16 2.27 -20.60
CA LEU A 51 3.05 0.83 -20.28
C LEU A 51 1.60 0.34 -20.28
N ARG A 52 0.65 1.14 -19.78
CA ARG A 52 -0.77 0.78 -19.83
C ARG A 52 -1.32 0.83 -21.26
N LYS A 53 -0.81 1.68 -22.13
CA LYS A 53 -1.24 1.76 -23.53
C LYS A 53 -0.50 0.78 -24.45
N GLY A 54 0.57 0.15 -23.98
CA GLY A 54 1.44 -0.69 -24.82
C GLY A 54 2.28 0.14 -25.79
N GLU A 55 2.53 1.41 -25.46
CA GLU A 55 3.42 2.28 -26.24
C GLU A 55 4.89 1.84 -26.05
N PRO A 56 5.75 2.04 -27.06
CA PRO A 56 7.17 1.71 -26.95
C PRO A 56 7.82 2.52 -25.81
N LEU A 57 8.59 1.80 -24.98
CA LEU A 57 9.36 2.36 -23.87
C LEU A 57 10.83 2.41 -24.28
N SER A 58 11.55 3.48 -23.89
CA SER A 58 13.01 3.43 -23.95
C SER A 58 13.56 2.42 -22.95
N GLN A 59 14.81 2.00 -23.11
CA GLN A 59 15.46 1.07 -22.19
C GLN A 59 15.47 1.58 -20.74
N GLU A 60 15.71 2.89 -20.54
CA GLU A 60 15.66 3.51 -19.21
C GLU A 60 14.24 3.52 -18.62
N GLU A 61 13.21 3.70 -19.46
CA GLU A 61 11.81 3.68 -19.03
C GLU A 61 11.34 2.25 -18.70
N SER A 62 11.81 1.25 -19.42
CA SER A 62 11.48 -0.16 -19.17
C SER A 62 12.13 -0.67 -17.89
N ASP A 63 13.41 -0.35 -17.65
CA ASP A 63 14.11 -0.70 -16.41
C ASP A 63 13.46 -0.05 -15.19
N PHE A 64 13.10 1.24 -15.29
CA PHE A 64 12.35 1.94 -14.24
C PHE A 64 10.98 1.30 -13.99
N ALA A 65 10.24 0.96 -15.05
CA ALA A 65 8.94 0.30 -14.94
C ALA A 65 9.04 -1.10 -14.30
N ALA A 66 10.06 -1.87 -14.68
CA ALA A 66 10.34 -3.19 -14.12
C ALA A 66 10.59 -3.12 -12.62
N GLN A 67 11.43 -2.18 -12.20
CA GLN A 67 11.73 -1.96 -10.80
C GLN A 67 10.50 -1.52 -10.01
N ALA A 68 9.75 -0.53 -10.51
CA ALA A 68 8.57 -0.01 -9.83
C ALA A 68 7.43 -1.04 -9.75
N VAL A 69 7.25 -1.90 -10.77
CA VAL A 69 6.30 -3.02 -10.73
C VAL A 69 6.75 -4.12 -9.78
N ALA A 70 8.05 -4.43 -9.73
CA ALA A 70 8.60 -5.43 -8.82
C ALA A 70 8.45 -5.00 -7.35
N ASP A 71 8.75 -3.74 -7.04
CA ASP A 71 8.66 -3.22 -5.68
C ASP A 71 7.19 -3.10 -5.22
N ARG A 72 6.32 -2.50 -6.05
CA ARG A 72 4.89 -2.32 -5.71
C ARG A 72 4.07 -3.61 -5.82
N GLY A 73 4.55 -4.60 -6.56
CA GLY A 73 3.95 -5.94 -6.65
C GLY A 73 4.43 -6.91 -5.57
N SER A 74 5.39 -6.49 -4.73
CA SER A 74 5.90 -7.34 -3.64
C SER A 74 4.88 -7.48 -2.50
N LEU A 75 4.87 -8.63 -1.83
CA LEU A 75 4.01 -8.85 -0.65
C LEU A 75 4.31 -7.84 0.47
N LEU A 76 5.57 -7.41 0.59
CA LEU A 76 5.98 -6.39 1.56
C LEU A 76 5.32 -5.03 1.28
N ALA A 77 5.04 -4.67 0.03
CA ALA A 77 4.33 -3.41 -0.27
C ALA A 77 2.91 -3.37 0.32
N PHE A 78 2.26 -4.54 0.47
CA PHE A 78 0.93 -4.65 1.07
C PHE A 78 0.93 -4.48 2.60
N SER A 79 2.09 -4.54 3.25
CA SER A 79 2.19 -4.26 4.69
C SER A 79 1.82 -2.80 5.03
N ILE A 80 2.05 -1.86 4.11
CA ILE A 80 1.67 -0.45 4.29
C ILE A 80 0.14 -0.29 4.41
N PRO A 81 -0.67 -0.67 3.40
CA PRO A 81 -2.12 -0.57 3.54
C PRO A 81 -2.67 -1.49 4.63
N ALA A 82 -2.06 -2.67 4.88
CA ALA A 82 -2.47 -3.53 5.98
C ALA A 82 -2.31 -2.86 7.35
N ALA A 83 -1.19 -2.16 7.59
CA ALA A 83 -0.98 -1.38 8.82
C ALA A 83 -2.03 -0.27 8.96
N ILE A 84 -2.31 0.50 7.90
CA ILE A 84 -3.31 1.57 7.92
C ILE A 84 -4.72 1.01 8.19
N PHE A 85 -5.05 -0.14 7.59
CA PHE A 85 -6.32 -0.81 7.83
C PHE A 85 -6.45 -1.29 9.27
N SER A 86 -5.41 -1.95 9.81
CA SER A 86 -5.35 -2.38 11.21
C SER A 86 -5.49 -1.20 12.18
N LEU A 87 -4.87 -0.05 11.88
CA LEU A 87 -5.05 1.18 12.66
C LEU A 87 -6.52 1.61 12.69
N GLY A 88 -7.19 1.61 11.55
CA GLY A 88 -8.62 1.88 11.47
C GLY A 88 -9.47 0.92 12.31
N CYS A 89 -9.13 -0.37 12.30
CA CYS A 89 -9.79 -1.38 13.15
C CYS A 89 -9.57 -1.12 14.65
N VAL A 90 -8.38 -0.67 15.08
CA VAL A 90 -8.14 -0.30 16.48
C VAL A 90 -9.07 0.83 16.92
N PHE A 91 -9.20 1.89 16.11
CA PHE A 91 -10.13 2.99 16.39
C PHE A 91 -11.59 2.53 16.41
N LEU A 92 -11.98 1.68 15.47
CA LEU A 92 -13.35 1.19 15.37
C LEU A 92 -13.71 0.29 16.55
N PHE A 93 -12.97 -0.79 16.77
CA PHE A 93 -13.30 -1.77 17.79
C PHE A 93 -13.00 -1.25 19.21
N GLY A 94 -11.89 -0.52 19.39
CA GLY A 94 -11.59 0.12 20.68
C GLY A 94 -12.59 1.21 21.01
N GLY A 95 -13.03 1.98 20.00
CA GLY A 95 -14.10 2.96 20.16
C GLY A 95 -15.42 2.30 20.56
N LEU A 96 -15.81 1.20 19.90
CA LEU A 96 -17.04 0.47 20.20
C LEU A 96 -17.02 -0.14 21.60
N GLU A 97 -15.88 -0.64 22.07
CA GLU A 97 -15.71 -1.15 23.44
C GLU A 97 -15.95 -0.04 24.49
N VAL A 98 -15.42 1.16 24.24
CA VAL A 98 -15.41 2.25 25.24
C VAL A 98 -16.68 3.11 25.19
N HIS A 99 -17.17 3.42 23.99
CA HIS A 99 -18.25 4.39 23.77
C HIS A 99 -19.56 3.76 23.29
N GLY A 100 -19.55 2.47 22.95
CA GLY A 100 -20.70 1.78 22.36
C GLY A 100 -21.04 2.27 20.94
N PRO A 101 -22.08 1.67 20.33
CA PRO A 101 -22.46 1.93 18.93
C PRO A 101 -23.20 3.26 18.72
N HIS A 102 -23.72 3.87 19.79
CA HIS A 102 -24.50 5.12 19.72
C HIS A 102 -23.63 6.37 19.51
N SER A 103 -22.31 6.26 19.70
CA SER A 103 -21.37 7.34 19.42
C SER A 103 -20.83 7.25 17.99
N LEU A 104 -20.60 8.40 17.34
CA LEU A 104 -19.94 8.45 16.02
C LEU A 104 -18.40 8.30 16.09
N ARG A 105 -17.81 8.46 17.29
CA ARG A 105 -16.35 8.44 17.50
C ARG A 105 -15.65 7.17 17.00
N PRO A 106 -16.19 5.94 17.21
CA PRO A 106 -15.53 4.71 16.74
C PRO A 106 -15.40 4.68 15.22
N TYR A 107 -16.38 5.24 14.51
CA TYR A 107 -16.45 5.17 13.05
C TYR A 107 -15.45 6.08 12.34
N ILE A 108 -14.71 6.93 13.05
CA ILE A 108 -13.58 7.70 12.49
C ILE A 108 -12.53 6.75 11.89
N GLY A 109 -12.38 5.54 12.45
CA GLY A 109 -11.48 4.50 11.94
C GLY A 109 -11.84 3.99 10.54
N VAL A 110 -13.07 4.21 10.06
CA VAL A 110 -13.51 3.76 8.74
C VAL A 110 -12.82 4.55 7.61
N GLY A 111 -12.49 5.82 7.84
CA GLY A 111 -11.75 6.65 6.89
C GLY A 111 -10.42 6.02 6.44
N PRO A 112 -9.48 5.72 7.36
CA PRO A 112 -8.23 5.05 7.02
C PRO A 112 -8.44 3.65 6.41
N MET A 113 -9.49 2.91 6.79
CA MET A 113 -9.81 1.61 6.17
C MET A 113 -10.15 1.76 4.67
N PHE A 114 -10.93 2.77 4.29
CA PHE A 114 -11.21 3.06 2.88
C PHE A 114 -9.95 3.51 2.13
N GLY A 115 -9.14 4.37 2.75
CA GLY A 115 -7.85 4.79 2.20
C GLY A 115 -6.93 3.60 1.91
N ALA A 116 -6.78 2.71 2.89
CA ALA A 116 -6.01 1.47 2.76
C ALA A 116 -6.54 0.56 1.65
N THR A 117 -7.86 0.38 1.56
CA THR A 117 -8.49 -0.43 0.51
C THR A 117 -8.21 0.12 -0.88
N ASN A 118 -8.36 1.44 -1.07
CA ASN A 118 -8.01 2.09 -2.34
C ASN A 118 -6.52 1.91 -2.68
N MET A 119 -5.63 2.01 -1.69
CA MET A 119 -4.20 1.76 -1.89
C MET A 119 -3.92 0.31 -2.29
N THR A 120 -4.54 -0.67 -1.66
CA THR A 120 -4.46 -2.10 -2.03
C THR A 120 -4.88 -2.32 -3.47
N ILE A 121 -6.02 -1.74 -3.90
CA ILE A 121 -6.48 -1.83 -5.30
C ILE A 121 -5.45 -1.24 -6.26
N ARG A 122 -4.83 -0.11 -5.91
CA ARG A 122 -3.77 0.50 -6.73
C ARG A 122 -2.54 -0.40 -6.84
N LEU A 123 -2.10 -1.03 -5.75
CA LEU A 123 -0.99 -1.98 -5.77
C LEU A 123 -1.32 -3.21 -6.64
N LEU A 124 -2.51 -3.79 -6.51
CA LEU A 124 -2.95 -4.91 -7.35
C LEU A 124 -2.99 -4.55 -8.83
N ARG A 125 -3.49 -3.36 -9.18
CA ARG A 125 -3.49 -2.86 -10.55
C ARG A 125 -2.09 -2.71 -11.12
N ILE A 126 -1.12 -2.25 -10.31
CA ILE A 126 0.28 -2.14 -10.72
C ILE A 126 0.92 -3.53 -10.86
N ALA A 127 0.67 -4.44 -9.93
CA ALA A 127 1.17 -5.81 -10.00
C ALA A 127 0.67 -6.53 -11.26
N ALA A 128 -0.57 -6.26 -11.69
CA ALA A 128 -1.12 -6.79 -12.94
C ALA A 128 -0.38 -6.27 -14.20
N LEU A 129 0.25 -5.09 -14.15
CA LEU A 129 1.06 -4.57 -15.27
C LEU A 129 2.33 -5.38 -15.52
N LYS A 130 2.74 -6.25 -14.60
CA LYS A 130 3.86 -7.20 -14.79
C LYS A 130 3.70 -8.03 -16.07
N LYS A 131 2.46 -8.42 -16.41
CA LYS A 131 2.19 -9.15 -17.66
C LYS A 131 2.42 -8.30 -18.91
N ARG A 132 2.06 -7.02 -18.86
CA ARG A 132 2.24 -6.09 -20.00
C ARG A 132 3.69 -5.70 -20.19
N LEU A 133 4.43 -5.53 -19.09
CA LEU A 133 5.86 -5.28 -19.14
C LEU A 133 6.62 -6.41 -19.87
N ARG A 134 6.28 -7.68 -19.57
CA ARG A 134 6.85 -8.85 -20.27
C ARG A 134 6.53 -8.94 -21.77
N ALA A 135 5.56 -8.16 -22.26
CA ALA A 135 5.18 -8.15 -23.66
C ALA A 135 5.82 -6.99 -24.43
N VAL A 136 6.41 -6.02 -23.73
CA VAL A 136 7.02 -4.81 -24.29
C VAL A 136 8.55 -4.79 -24.10
N ALA A 137 9.06 -5.52 -23.10
CA ALA A 137 10.47 -5.88 -22.96
C ALA A 137 10.78 -7.13 -23.78
#